data_AF-A0A967UHX6-F1
#
_entry.id   AF-A0A967UHX6-F1
#
_cell.length_a   1.000
_cell.length_b   1.000
_cell.length_c   1.000
_cell.angle_alpha   90.00
_cell.angle_beta   90.00
_cell.angle_gamma   90.00
#
_symmetry.space_group_name_H-M   'P 1'
#
loop_
_entity.id
_entity.type
_entity.pdbx_description
1 polymer ?
#
loop_
_entity_poly.entity_id
_entity_poly.type
_entity_poly.pdbx_seq_one_letter_code
_entity_poly.pdbx_strand_id
1 'polypeptide(L)' 'MIEESLAAFLDPVDPSKTMEGHPAPLRAIMVAKKV' A
#
# COMPACT_ATOMS: atom_id res chain seq x y z
N MET A 1 -9.11 20.65 -0.80
CA MET A 1 -7.73 20.27 -0.45
C MET A 1 -7.71 18.75 -0.41
N ILE A 2 -6.93 18.10 -1.27
CA ILE A 2 -6.74 16.65 -1.17
C ILE A 2 -5.61 16.48 -0.16
N GLU A 3 -5.87 15.84 0.97
CA GLU A 3 -4.84 15.55 1.96
C GLU A 3 -3.96 14.40 1.46
N GLU A 4 -2.65 14.51 1.67
CA GLU A 4 -1.68 13.46 1.32
C GLU A 4 -1.85 12.27 2.28
N SER A 5 -2.56 11.25 1.82
CA SER A 5 -2.84 10.02 2.55
C SER A 5 -2.90 8.85 1.56
N LEU A 6 -3.11 7.62 2.06
CA LEU A 6 -3.03 6.40 1.24
C LEU A 6 -3.81 6.51 -0.08
N ALA A 7 -5.05 7.01 -0.04
CA ALA A 7 -5.88 7.14 -1.24
C ALA A 7 -5.28 8.05 -2.32
N ALA A 8 -4.50 9.07 -1.93
CA ALA A 8 -3.83 9.98 -2.87
C ALA A 8 -2.62 9.35 -3.56
N PHE A 9 -2.13 8.19 -3.09
CA PHE A 9 -0.95 7.50 -3.62
C PHE A 9 -1.29 6.26 -4.45
N LEU A 10 -2.57 5.89 -4.56
CA LEU A 10 -3.03 4.76 -5.35
C LEU A 10 -3.42 5.19 -6.76
N ASP A 11 -3.32 4.28 -7.72
CA ASP A 11 -3.83 4.50 -9.06
C ASP A 11 -5.37 4.73 -8.97
N PRO A 12 -5.89 5.85 -9.52
CA PRO A 12 -7.30 6.23 -9.39
C PRO A 12 -8.26 5.30 -10.14
N VAL A 13 -7.75 4.49 -11.07
CA VAL A 13 -8.52 3.50 -11.85
C VAL A 13 -8.30 2.09 -11.31
N ASP A 14 -7.14 1.81 -10.72
CA ASP A 14 -6.79 0.51 -10.15
C ASP A 14 -6.11 0.62 -8.77
N PRO A 15 -6.88 0.58 -7.66
CA PRO A 15 -6.31 0.73 -6.32
C PRO A 15 -5.42 -0.44 -5.87
N SER A 16 -5.28 -1.50 -6.67
CA SER A 16 -4.27 -2.55 -6.45
C SER A 16 -2.85 -2.12 -6.84
N LYS A 17 -2.71 -0.94 -7.47
CA LYS A 17 -1.43 -0.33 -7.83
C LYS A 17 -1.21 1.03 -7.17
N THR A 18 0.05 1.40 -6.97
CA THR A 18 0.44 2.79 -6.69
C THR A 18 0.39 3.63 -7.95
N MET A 19 0.42 4.96 -7.81
CA MET A 19 0.48 5.87 -8.96
C MET A 19 1.71 5.67 -9.87
N GLU A 20 2.80 5.11 -9.34
CA GLU A 20 4.00 4.74 -10.09
C GLU A 20 3.88 3.38 -10.81
N GLY A 21 2.79 2.63 -10.57
CA GLY A 21 2.50 1.34 -11.19
C GLY A 21 3.01 0.10 -10.43
N HIS A 22 3.54 0.27 -9.21
CA HIS A 22 3.90 -0.85 -8.33
C HIS A 22 2.66 -1.45 -7.67
N PRO A 23 2.70 -2.69 -7.14
CA PRO A 23 1.63 -3.21 -6.30
C PRO A 23 1.38 -2.29 -5.09
N ALA A 24 0.11 -2.08 -4.74
CA ALA A 24 -0.29 -1.25 -3.61
C ALA A 24 0.37 -1.74 -2.29
N PRO A 25 0.58 -0.86 -1.31
CA PRO A 25 1.25 -1.22 -0.07
C PRO A 25 0.52 -2.35 0.68
N LEU A 26 1.20 -3.47 0.87
CA LEU A 26 0.73 -4.60 1.67
C LEU A 26 1.64 -4.79 2.88
N ARG A 27 1.05 -5.05 4.05
CA ARG A 27 1.78 -5.25 5.30
C ARG A 27 1.56 -6.66 5.81
N ALA A 28 2.63 -7.34 6.17
CA ALA A 28 2.61 -8.63 6.83
C ALA A 28 3.15 -8.50 8.25
N ILE A 29 2.65 -9.35 9.15
CA ILE A 29 3.19 -9.53 10.50
C ILE A 29 3.71 -10.96 10.58
N MET A 30 4.97 -11.11 10.98
CA MET A 30 5.61 -12.41 11.15
C MET A 30 5.93 -12.62 12.63
N VAL A 31 5.67 -13.82 13.13
CA VAL A 31 5.99 -14.25 14.49
C VAL A 31 6.83 -15.50 14.44
N ALA A 32 7.77 -15.63 15.38
CA ALA A 32 8.61 -16.81 15.53
C ALA A 32 8.74 -17.19 17.00
N LYS A 33 9.03 -18.47 17.27
CA LYS A 33 9.37 -18.96 18.60
C LYS A 33 10.86 -19.26 18.66
N LYS A 34 11.50 -18.90 19.77
CA LYS A 34 12.87 -19.28 20.05
C LYS A 34 12.95 -20.81 20.23
N VAL A 35 13.93 -21.43 19.59
CA VAL A 35 14.34 -22.83 19.80
C VAL A 35 15.37 -22.94 20.92
#